data_AF-A0A8T3BWQ2-F1
#
_entry.id   AF-A0A8T3BWQ2-F1
#
_cell.length_a   1.000
_cell.length_b   1.000
_cell.length_c   1.000
_cell.angle_alpha   90.00
_cell.angle_beta   90.00
_cell.angle_gamma   90.00
#
_symmetry.space_group_name_H-M   'P 1'
#
loop_
_entity.id
_entity.type
_entity.pdbx_description
1 polymer ?
#
loop_
_entity_poly.entity_id
_entity_poly.type
_entity_poly.pdbx_seq_one_letter_code
_entity_poly.pdbx_strand_id
1 'polypeptide(L)'
;MDDSSFDLPNRSSYKLFSAHMVADMLPAGRIAARVFVSCLLLLCLEPLLAVGRPCEFSATYRNNLYNYSLAAPSQKYPHGVMSEDGFYMIAVNETMLWYQLCDQMIFNHDQPRCLNCQDCGGPSRCGMQCSALTANDIGGYHVCTTIGQASNLDISLIEKDNPQKGVIVKMISSGSKENCSLSVSVICDSNKAQVSNSLTITGDCDYATELRHPSGCARIISANGRGWGWFGTLMTIIICLLGGYLVVGTIYRYFFLGIHSAQAIPNLEFWLRLPQRTWTMLGSLVRRLQGYSRSTRGSYTPVRDDGDSHGRASSY
;
A
#
# COMPACT_ATOMS: atom_id res chain seq x y z
N MET A 1 -77.14 43.91 22.83
CA MET A 1 -76.25 44.53 23.83
C MET A 1 -75.60 43.34 24.53
N ASP A 2 -74.44 42.85 24.14
CA ASP A 2 -73.30 43.50 23.47
C ASP A 2 -72.59 42.62 22.44
N ASP A 3 -71.93 43.34 21.52
CA ASP A 3 -71.03 42.92 20.45
C ASP A 3 -69.72 42.28 20.95
N SER A 4 -69.13 41.40 20.14
CA SER A 4 -67.71 41.53 19.79
C SER A 4 -67.36 40.70 18.55
N SER A 5 -67.00 41.43 17.51
CA SER A 5 -66.48 41.01 16.21
C SER A 5 -65.17 40.21 16.33
N PHE A 6 -65.04 39.19 15.49
CA PHE A 6 -63.86 38.35 15.32
C PHE A 6 -63.05 38.88 14.13
N ASP A 7 -62.06 39.75 14.38
CA ASP A 7 -61.10 40.18 13.36
C ASP A 7 -59.86 39.27 13.36
N LEU A 8 -59.64 38.62 12.22
CA LEU A 8 -58.40 37.93 11.86
C LEU A 8 -57.28 38.96 11.61
N PRO A 9 -56.03 38.65 12.03
CA PRO A 9 -54.89 39.04 11.22
C PRO A 9 -54.01 37.83 10.84
N ASN A 10 -54.01 37.62 9.54
CA ASN A 10 -52.84 37.66 8.67
C ASN A 10 -52.02 36.39 8.42
N ARG A 11 -51.97 36.07 7.13
CA ARG A 11 -51.47 34.86 6.47
C ARG A 11 -49.95 34.83 6.26
N SER A 12 -49.20 35.61 7.04
CA SER A 12 -47.81 35.96 6.75
C SER A 12 -46.79 35.34 7.71
N SER A 13 -47.15 35.07 8.97
CA SER A 13 -46.17 34.63 9.99
C SER A 13 -45.77 33.14 9.90
N TYR A 14 -46.54 32.30 9.21
CA TYR A 14 -46.26 30.86 9.08
C TYR A 14 -45.21 30.54 8.01
N LYS A 15 -44.92 31.48 7.10
CA LYS A 15 -43.89 31.29 6.06
C LYS A 15 -42.49 31.64 6.56
N LEU A 16 -42.36 32.58 7.50
CA LEU A 16 -41.06 32.98 8.04
C LEU A 16 -40.52 32.00 9.09
N PHE A 17 -41.40 31.45 9.93
CA PHE A 17 -41.00 30.47 10.96
C PHE A 17 -40.71 29.07 10.41
N SER A 18 -41.29 28.72 9.26
CA SER A 18 -41.01 27.46 8.57
C SER A 18 -39.65 27.47 7.86
N ALA A 19 -39.18 28.63 7.36
CA ALA A 19 -37.88 28.74 6.70
C ALA A 19 -36.70 28.68 7.70
N HIS A 20 -36.86 29.21 8.91
CA HIS A 20 -35.77 29.24 9.90
C HIS A 20 -35.52 27.88 10.56
N MET A 21 -36.56 27.06 10.81
CA MET A 21 -36.39 25.74 11.44
C MET A 21 -35.99 24.62 10.47
N VAL A 22 -36.25 24.79 9.17
CA VAL A 22 -35.70 23.88 8.14
C VAL A 22 -34.18 24.07 8.06
N ALA A 23 -33.65 25.27 8.30
CA ALA A 23 -32.22 25.55 8.25
C ALA A 23 -31.40 24.81 9.34
N ASP A 24 -31.97 24.52 10.51
CA ASP A 24 -31.22 23.99 11.67
C ASP A 24 -31.26 22.45 11.81
N MET A 25 -32.19 21.74 11.17
CA MET A 25 -32.19 20.26 11.11
C MET A 25 -31.52 19.71 9.84
N LEU A 26 -31.25 20.57 8.86
CA LEU A 26 -30.52 20.23 7.66
C LEU A 26 -29.04 19.78 7.87
N PRO A 27 -28.25 20.28 8.85
CA PRO A 27 -26.85 19.91 8.96
C PRO A 27 -26.67 18.48 9.49
N ALA A 28 -27.36 18.06 10.55
CA ALA A 28 -27.12 16.75 11.17
C ALA A 28 -27.51 15.56 10.27
N GLY A 29 -28.66 15.65 9.58
CA GLY A 29 -29.11 14.64 8.62
C GLY A 29 -28.27 14.61 7.33
N ARG A 30 -27.84 15.77 6.83
CA ARG A 30 -26.91 15.85 5.69
C ARG A 30 -25.52 15.38 6.05
N ILE A 31 -25.05 15.62 7.28
CA ILE A 31 -23.77 15.12 7.78
C ILE A 31 -23.83 13.59 7.90
N ALA A 32 -24.89 13.03 8.51
CA ALA A 32 -25.03 11.57 8.61
C ALA A 32 -25.13 10.90 7.24
N ALA A 33 -25.91 11.45 6.31
CA ALA A 33 -26.00 10.93 4.94
C ALA A 33 -24.69 11.08 4.16
N ARG A 34 -23.97 12.21 4.31
CA ARG A 34 -22.64 12.41 3.70
C ARG A 34 -21.59 11.47 4.30
N VAL A 35 -21.65 11.20 5.60
CA VAL A 35 -20.75 10.24 6.27
C VAL A 35 -21.05 8.83 5.79
N PHE A 36 -22.32 8.45 5.64
CA PHE A 36 -22.71 7.14 5.13
C PHE A 36 -22.31 6.94 3.66
N VAL A 37 -22.55 7.95 2.81
CA VAL A 37 -22.13 7.94 1.41
C VAL A 37 -20.61 7.96 1.29
N SER A 38 -19.88 8.76 2.08
CA SER A 38 -18.41 8.73 2.12
C SER A 38 -17.86 7.40 2.62
N CYS A 39 -18.48 6.76 3.61
CA CYS A 39 -18.09 5.42 4.06
C CYS A 39 -18.28 4.38 2.95
N LEU A 40 -19.42 4.43 2.24
CA LEU A 40 -19.66 3.57 1.08
C LEU A 40 -18.67 3.86 -0.06
N LEU A 41 -18.34 5.13 -0.30
CA LEU A 41 -17.36 5.53 -1.30
C LEU A 41 -15.94 5.06 -0.94
N LEU A 42 -15.54 5.16 0.33
CA LEU A 42 -14.25 4.69 0.85
C LEU A 42 -14.12 3.16 0.78
N LEU A 43 -15.20 2.42 1.09
CA LEU A 43 -15.26 0.96 0.93
C LEU A 43 -15.17 0.53 -0.55
N CYS A 44 -15.67 1.34 -1.47
CA CYS A 44 -15.53 1.11 -2.91
C CYS A 44 -14.20 1.60 -3.51
N LEU A 45 -13.43 2.42 -2.80
CA LEU A 45 -12.16 2.99 -3.29
C LEU A 45 -10.94 2.07 -3.05
N GLU A 46 -10.98 1.23 -2.01
CA GLU A 46 -9.90 0.28 -1.69
C GLU A 46 -9.50 -0.66 -2.85
N PRO A 47 -10.44 -1.25 -3.63
CA PRO A 47 -10.04 -2.11 -4.75
C PRO A 47 -9.49 -1.34 -5.96
N LEU A 48 -9.72 -0.02 -6.08
CA LEU A 48 -9.24 0.78 -7.21
C LEU A 48 -7.78 1.26 -7.07
N LEU A 49 -7.25 1.30 -5.84
CA LEU A 49 -5.85 1.68 -5.57
C LEU A 49 -4.90 0.48 -5.54
N ALA A 50 -5.39 -0.73 -5.78
CA ALA A 50 -4.56 -1.92 -6.01
C ALA A 50 -3.96 -1.91 -7.43
N VAL A 51 -3.37 -0.79 -7.84
CA VAL A 51 -2.38 -0.78 -8.91
C VAL A 51 -1.13 -1.41 -8.28
N GLY A 52 -0.91 -2.70 -8.57
CA GLY A 52 0.28 -3.41 -8.14
C GLY A 52 1.51 -2.57 -8.49
N ARG A 53 2.41 -2.37 -7.53
CA ARG A 53 3.65 -1.64 -7.83
C ARG A 53 4.40 -2.42 -8.92
N PRO A 54 5.05 -1.74 -9.87
CA PRO A 54 5.88 -2.42 -10.85
C PRO A 54 6.89 -3.31 -10.11
N CYS A 55 7.01 -4.57 -10.54
CA CYS A 55 7.90 -5.58 -9.95
C CYS A 55 7.59 -6.08 -8.53
N GLU A 56 6.32 -6.06 -8.12
CA GLU A 56 5.82 -6.87 -6.99
C GLU A 56 5.09 -8.11 -7.52
N PHE A 57 5.39 -9.28 -6.96
CA PHE A 57 4.72 -10.54 -7.28
C PHE A 57 4.35 -11.27 -6.00
N SER A 58 3.17 -11.88 -5.96
CA SER A 58 2.76 -12.68 -4.81
C SER A 58 2.17 -14.00 -5.26
N ALA A 59 2.54 -15.07 -4.57
CA ALA A 59 2.06 -16.41 -4.83
C ALA A 59 1.63 -17.08 -3.53
N THR A 60 0.54 -17.84 -3.58
CA THR A 60 0.06 -18.62 -2.43
C THR A 60 0.50 -20.07 -2.59
N TYR A 61 1.09 -20.62 -1.53
CA TYR A 61 1.49 -22.02 -1.48
C TYR A 61 1.32 -22.56 -0.06
N ARG A 62 0.59 -23.68 0.09
CA ARG A 62 0.30 -24.34 1.39
C ARG A 62 -0.18 -23.36 2.48
N ASN A 63 -1.16 -22.51 2.16
CA ASN A 63 -1.71 -21.46 3.06
C ASN A 63 -0.71 -20.38 3.53
N ASN A 64 0.46 -20.28 2.89
CA ASN A 64 1.38 -19.17 3.09
C ASN A 64 1.37 -18.27 1.86
N LEU A 65 1.42 -16.96 2.09
CA LEU A 65 1.57 -15.96 1.03
C LEU A 65 3.06 -15.62 0.90
N TYR A 66 3.64 -15.98 -0.24
CA TYR A 66 5.00 -15.65 -0.60
C TYR A 66 4.97 -14.35 -1.37
N ASN A 67 5.52 -13.29 -0.79
CA ASN A 67 5.60 -11.98 -1.41
C ASN A 67 7.03 -11.71 -1.89
N TYR A 68 7.17 -11.36 -3.16
CA TYR A 68 8.41 -11.00 -3.82
C TYR A 68 8.35 -9.52 -4.17
N SER A 69 9.30 -8.77 -3.61
CA SER A 69 9.45 -7.35 -3.91
C SER A 69 10.85 -7.16 -4.49
N LEU A 70 10.94 -7.27 -5.81
CA LEU A 70 12.21 -7.29 -6.52
C LEU A 70 12.91 -5.93 -6.47
N ALA A 71 12.13 -4.84 -6.58
CA ALA A 71 12.61 -3.47 -6.53
C ALA A 71 12.71 -2.89 -5.10
N ALA A 72 12.39 -3.66 -4.05
CA ALA A 72 12.46 -3.15 -2.69
C ALA A 72 13.92 -2.92 -2.24
N PRO A 73 14.21 -1.77 -1.59
CA PRO A 73 15.51 -1.51 -1.02
C PRO A 73 15.82 -2.47 0.14
N SER A 74 17.08 -2.87 0.23
CA SER A 74 17.65 -3.62 1.36
C SER A 74 18.90 -2.93 1.88
N GLN A 75 19.36 -3.30 3.09
CA GLN A 75 20.51 -2.64 3.72
C GLN A 75 21.81 -2.72 2.90
N LYS A 76 21.98 -3.79 2.11
CA LYS A 76 23.15 -3.99 1.25
C LYS A 76 22.90 -3.64 -0.22
N TYR A 77 21.63 -3.62 -0.64
CA TYR A 77 21.22 -3.36 -2.03
C TYR A 77 20.10 -2.31 -2.02
N PRO A 78 20.43 -1.01 -2.11
CA PRO A 78 19.45 0.08 -2.01
C PRO A 78 18.50 0.11 -3.21
N HIS A 79 18.90 -0.47 -4.35
CA HIS A 79 18.08 -0.56 -5.56
C HIS A 79 17.42 -1.94 -5.75
N GLY A 80 17.47 -2.82 -4.75
CA GLY A 80 16.92 -4.16 -4.85
C GLY A 80 17.62 -4.97 -5.95
N VAL A 81 16.86 -5.55 -6.87
CA VAL A 81 17.38 -6.34 -8.02
C VAL A 81 17.83 -5.47 -9.20
N MET A 82 17.66 -4.15 -9.12
CA MET A 82 18.10 -3.24 -10.18
C MET A 82 19.61 -3.09 -10.13
N SER A 83 20.25 -3.02 -11.30
CA SER A 83 21.69 -2.76 -11.39
C SER A 83 22.02 -1.34 -10.91
N GLU A 84 23.11 -1.19 -10.16
CA GLU A 84 23.61 0.12 -9.70
C GLU A 84 24.08 1.00 -10.87
N ASP A 85 24.62 0.37 -11.92
CA ASP A 85 25.09 1.02 -13.13
C ASP A 85 23.96 1.35 -14.13
N GLY A 86 22.72 0.95 -13.82
CA GLY A 86 21.52 1.18 -14.64
C GLY A 86 21.20 0.06 -15.65
N PHE A 87 22.09 -0.91 -15.82
CA PHE A 87 21.85 -2.13 -16.61
C PHE A 87 22.80 -3.27 -16.16
N TYR A 88 22.42 -4.50 -16.47
CA TYR A 88 23.27 -5.67 -16.49
C TYR A 88 23.80 -5.91 -17.90
N MET A 89 25.03 -6.40 -18.00
CA MET A 89 25.67 -6.72 -19.28
C MET A 89 26.20 -8.15 -19.23
N ILE A 90 25.91 -8.92 -20.28
CA ILE A 90 26.40 -10.28 -20.49
C ILE A 90 26.97 -10.36 -21.91
N ALA A 91 28.18 -10.87 -22.06
CA ALA A 91 28.81 -11.09 -23.36
C ALA A 91 29.07 -12.58 -23.55
N VAL A 92 28.41 -13.19 -24.55
CA VAL A 92 28.50 -14.62 -24.85
C VAL A 92 28.52 -14.81 -26.36
N ASN A 93 29.52 -15.54 -26.89
CA ASN A 93 29.62 -15.94 -28.30
C ASN A 93 29.30 -14.80 -29.30
N GLU A 94 30.00 -13.66 -29.15
CA GLU A 94 29.86 -12.46 -30.01
C GLU A 94 28.53 -11.70 -29.89
N THR A 95 27.61 -12.20 -29.06
CA THR A 95 26.39 -11.50 -28.66
C THR A 95 26.61 -10.76 -27.34
N MET A 96 26.27 -9.47 -27.32
CA MET A 96 26.16 -8.69 -26.10
C MET A 96 24.69 -8.52 -25.74
N LEU A 97 24.36 -8.78 -24.48
CA LEU A 97 23.03 -8.62 -23.91
C LEU A 97 23.09 -7.54 -22.82
N TRP A 98 22.27 -6.50 -22.97
CA TRP A 98 22.00 -5.52 -21.94
C TRP A 98 20.57 -5.65 -21.47
N TYR A 99 20.35 -5.63 -20.17
CA TYR A 99 19.01 -5.64 -19.62
C TYR A 99 18.95 -4.98 -18.25
N GLN A 100 17.79 -4.46 -17.91
CA GLN A 100 17.45 -3.94 -16.60
C GLN A 100 16.13 -4.58 -16.18
N LEU A 101 16.10 -5.13 -14.97
CA LEU A 101 14.87 -5.65 -14.39
C LEU A 101 14.07 -4.52 -13.77
N CYS A 102 12.74 -4.60 -13.85
CA CYS A 102 11.79 -3.72 -13.15
C CYS A 102 11.76 -2.25 -13.59
N ASP A 103 12.66 -1.84 -14.47
CA ASP A 103 12.72 -0.48 -15.01
C ASP A 103 13.37 -0.49 -16.40
N GLN A 104 13.45 0.68 -17.00
CA GLN A 104 14.16 0.93 -18.26
C GLN A 104 15.68 0.97 -18.02
N MET A 105 16.45 0.63 -19.04
CA MET A 105 17.91 0.74 -18.96
C MET A 105 18.33 2.20 -18.95
N ILE A 106 19.33 2.53 -18.13
CA ILE A 106 19.91 3.88 -18.06
C ILE A 106 21.38 3.80 -18.45
N PHE A 107 21.78 4.58 -19.46
CA PHE A 107 23.17 4.67 -19.91
C PHE A 107 23.75 6.01 -19.47
N ASN A 108 24.55 6.02 -18.40
CA ASN A 108 25.17 7.25 -17.86
C ASN A 108 26.33 7.75 -18.74
N HIS A 109 27.23 6.85 -19.14
CA HIS A 109 28.36 7.14 -20.01
C HIS A 109 28.45 6.07 -21.11
N ASP A 110 28.84 6.48 -22.33
CA ASP A 110 29.08 5.60 -23.49
C ASP A 110 27.93 4.66 -23.87
N GLN A 111 26.81 5.25 -24.30
CA GLN A 111 25.70 4.51 -24.92
C GLN A 111 26.20 3.57 -26.04
N PRO A 112 25.69 2.32 -26.12
CA PRO A 112 26.08 1.39 -27.15
C PRO A 112 25.75 1.97 -28.53
N ARG A 113 26.78 2.04 -29.38
CA ARG A 113 26.64 2.43 -30.79
C ARG A 113 26.22 1.20 -31.57
N CYS A 114 24.94 1.14 -31.89
CA CYS A 114 24.33 0.05 -32.62
C CYS A 114 23.42 0.57 -33.72
N LEU A 115 23.34 -0.14 -34.83
CA LEU A 115 22.28 0.06 -35.81
C LEU A 115 20.96 -0.55 -35.32
N ASN A 116 19.83 0.03 -35.74
CA ASN A 116 18.47 -0.48 -35.52
C ASN A 116 17.92 -0.39 -34.08
N CYS A 117 18.20 0.72 -33.38
CA CYS A 117 17.69 0.96 -32.01
C CYS A 117 16.42 1.81 -31.92
N GLN A 118 15.64 1.91 -33.00
CA GLN A 118 14.45 2.76 -33.10
C GLN A 118 13.48 2.52 -31.93
N ASP A 119 13.25 1.24 -31.60
CA ASP A 119 12.33 0.78 -30.55
C ASP A 119 12.88 0.98 -29.12
N CYS A 120 14.15 1.37 -28.99
CA CYS A 120 14.80 1.65 -27.71
C CYS A 120 15.23 3.12 -27.56
N GLY A 121 14.72 4.04 -28.40
CA GLY A 121 14.91 5.48 -28.21
C GLY A 121 15.99 6.14 -29.07
N GLY A 122 16.44 5.51 -30.17
CA GLY A 122 17.25 6.22 -31.17
C GLY A 122 17.75 5.36 -32.33
N PRO A 123 18.04 5.93 -33.52
CA PRO A 123 18.40 5.15 -34.71
C PRO A 123 19.79 4.49 -34.65
N SER A 124 20.77 5.16 -34.03
CA SER A 124 22.18 4.71 -33.95
C SER A 124 22.77 4.66 -32.53
N ARG A 125 22.00 5.15 -31.56
CA ARG A 125 22.31 5.11 -30.13
C ARG A 125 21.06 4.62 -29.43
N CYS A 126 21.20 3.53 -28.72
CA CYS A 126 20.10 2.96 -27.96
C CYS A 126 19.88 3.83 -26.73
N GLY A 127 18.65 4.24 -26.52
CA GLY A 127 18.23 5.13 -25.44
C GLY A 127 17.66 4.37 -24.27
N MET A 128 16.89 5.09 -23.46
CA MET A 128 16.31 4.57 -22.22
C MET A 128 14.86 4.08 -22.42
N GLN A 129 14.41 3.76 -23.63
CA GLN A 129 12.99 3.40 -23.86
C GLN A 129 12.70 1.90 -23.81
N CYS A 130 13.75 1.07 -23.66
CA CYS A 130 13.62 -0.37 -23.54
C CYS A 130 14.28 -0.88 -22.26
N SER A 131 13.85 -2.07 -21.81
CA SER A 131 14.41 -2.73 -20.62
C SER A 131 15.38 -3.84 -21.00
N ALA A 132 15.36 -4.34 -22.24
CA ALA A 132 16.30 -5.35 -22.70
C ALA A 132 16.65 -5.21 -24.18
N LEU A 133 17.93 -5.43 -24.48
CA LEU A 133 18.54 -5.22 -25.79
C LEU A 133 19.65 -6.23 -26.03
N THR A 134 19.71 -6.78 -27.23
CA THR A 134 20.84 -7.59 -27.68
C THR A 134 21.57 -6.90 -28.82
N ALA A 135 22.89 -6.99 -28.88
CA ALA A 135 23.70 -6.66 -30.05
C ALA A 135 24.45 -7.89 -30.53
N ASN A 136 24.36 -8.12 -31.84
CA ASN A 136 25.19 -9.09 -32.54
C ASN A 136 26.18 -8.34 -33.43
N ASP A 137 27.43 -8.80 -33.47
CA ASP A 137 28.40 -8.33 -34.45
C ASP A 137 28.15 -9.02 -35.80
N ILE A 138 27.87 -8.22 -36.83
CA ILE A 138 27.69 -8.71 -38.20
C ILE A 138 28.73 -8.01 -39.06
N GLY A 139 29.88 -8.65 -39.29
CA GLY A 139 30.90 -8.13 -40.21
C GLY A 139 31.59 -6.84 -39.74
N GLY A 140 31.77 -6.67 -38.43
CA GLY A 140 32.54 -5.56 -37.83
C GLY A 140 31.68 -4.37 -37.39
N TYR A 141 30.36 -4.53 -37.34
CA TYR A 141 29.43 -3.55 -36.81
C TYR A 141 28.35 -4.21 -35.96
N HIS A 142 28.01 -3.57 -34.83
CA HIS A 142 26.99 -4.05 -33.92
C HIS A 142 25.58 -3.68 -34.41
N VAL A 143 24.74 -4.70 -34.62
CA VAL A 143 23.32 -4.54 -34.92
C VAL A 143 22.54 -4.90 -33.67
N CYS A 144 21.75 -3.94 -33.18
CA CYS A 144 20.95 -4.14 -31.99
C CYS A 144 19.52 -4.57 -32.31
N THR A 145 18.95 -5.38 -31.42
CA THR A 145 17.56 -5.85 -31.46
C THR A 145 16.94 -5.67 -30.07
N THR A 146 15.80 -4.99 -29.99
CA THR A 146 15.05 -4.79 -28.74
C THR A 146 14.24 -6.04 -28.42
N ILE A 147 14.50 -6.61 -27.24
CA ILE A 147 13.92 -7.90 -26.82
C ILE A 147 13.05 -7.79 -25.57
N GLY A 148 12.92 -6.59 -24.98
CA GLY A 148 12.05 -6.38 -23.83
C GLY A 148 11.78 -4.91 -23.52
N GLN A 149 10.59 -4.64 -22.99
CA GLN A 149 10.17 -3.32 -22.53
C GLN A 149 9.69 -3.34 -21.08
N ALA A 150 9.95 -2.26 -20.33
CA ALA A 150 9.58 -2.17 -18.91
C ALA A 150 8.05 -2.17 -18.67
N SER A 151 7.26 -1.76 -19.67
CA SER A 151 5.79 -1.77 -19.63
C SER A 151 5.17 -3.15 -19.79
N ASN A 152 5.92 -4.11 -20.38
CA ASN A 152 5.42 -5.45 -20.69
C ASN A 152 6.30 -6.50 -20.01
N LEU A 153 6.02 -6.70 -18.73
CA LEU A 153 6.77 -7.57 -17.84
C LEU A 153 5.80 -8.53 -17.14
N ASP A 154 6.09 -9.83 -17.25
CA ASP A 154 5.37 -10.91 -16.60
C ASP A 154 6.27 -11.59 -15.56
N ILE A 155 5.73 -11.88 -14.38
CA ILE A 155 6.49 -12.51 -13.28
C ILE A 155 5.81 -13.83 -12.92
N SER A 156 6.60 -14.89 -12.91
CA SER A 156 6.15 -16.23 -12.56
C SER A 156 7.13 -16.91 -11.59
N LEU A 157 6.72 -18.03 -10.99
CA LEU A 157 7.62 -18.83 -10.15
C LEU A 157 8.54 -19.70 -11.00
N ILE A 158 9.81 -19.84 -10.60
CA ILE A 158 10.73 -20.80 -11.23
C ILE A 158 10.20 -22.23 -11.08
N GLU A 159 9.77 -22.58 -9.86
CA GLU A 159 9.13 -23.85 -9.54
C GLU A 159 7.85 -23.57 -8.76
N LYS A 160 6.71 -24.06 -9.27
CA LYS A 160 5.42 -23.92 -8.59
C LYS A 160 5.38 -24.68 -7.25
N ASP A 161 6.13 -25.77 -7.15
CA ASP A 161 6.18 -26.60 -5.94
C ASP A 161 7.16 -26.06 -4.88
N ASN A 162 8.09 -25.20 -5.28
CA ASN A 162 9.10 -24.62 -4.39
C ASN A 162 9.24 -23.11 -4.61
N PRO A 163 8.35 -22.29 -3.99
CA PRO A 163 8.43 -20.84 -4.10
C PRO A 163 9.73 -20.26 -3.51
N GLN A 164 10.45 -20.97 -2.64
CA GLN A 164 11.70 -20.44 -2.09
C GLN A 164 12.85 -20.38 -3.11
N LYS A 165 12.73 -21.07 -4.25
CA LYS A 165 13.77 -21.08 -5.28
C LYS A 165 13.95 -19.71 -5.95
N GLY A 166 12.85 -18.98 -6.14
CA GLY A 166 12.83 -17.65 -6.76
C GLY A 166 11.78 -17.49 -7.85
N VAL A 167 11.94 -16.43 -8.66
CA VAL A 167 10.97 -16.00 -9.67
C VAL A 167 11.63 -15.84 -11.04
N ILE A 168 10.85 -16.03 -12.09
CA ILE A 168 11.22 -15.73 -13.48
C ILE A 168 10.55 -14.42 -13.85
N VAL A 169 11.35 -13.47 -14.32
CA VAL A 169 10.89 -12.19 -14.87
C VAL A 169 11.01 -12.27 -16.38
N LYS A 170 9.87 -12.34 -17.08
CA LYS A 170 9.80 -12.35 -18.54
C LYS A 170 9.45 -10.96 -19.05
N MET A 171 10.36 -10.38 -19.82
CA MET A 171 10.15 -9.11 -20.53
C MET A 171 9.84 -9.43 -21.99
N ILE A 172 8.86 -8.75 -22.56
CA ILE A 172 8.42 -9.00 -23.93
C ILE A 172 8.55 -7.70 -24.73
N SER A 173 9.14 -7.81 -25.91
CA SER A 173 9.20 -6.71 -26.88
C SER A 173 7.85 -6.55 -27.58
N SER A 174 7.39 -5.32 -27.74
CA SER A 174 6.20 -4.98 -28.54
C SER A 174 6.58 -4.44 -29.93
N GLY A 175 7.80 -4.72 -30.39
CA GLY A 175 8.38 -4.19 -31.63
C GLY A 175 7.80 -4.78 -32.91
N SER A 176 8.20 -4.21 -34.04
CA SER A 176 7.68 -4.53 -35.38
C SER A 176 8.20 -5.83 -36.02
N LYS A 177 9.20 -6.49 -35.41
CA LYS A 177 9.84 -7.71 -35.92
C LYS A 177 9.82 -8.78 -34.83
N GLU A 178 8.76 -9.60 -34.88
CA GLU A 178 8.53 -10.75 -33.99
C GLU A 178 8.51 -10.44 -32.47
N ASN A 179 7.76 -11.25 -31.73
CA ASN A 179 7.57 -11.03 -30.28
C ASN A 179 8.76 -11.63 -29.52
N CYS A 180 9.92 -11.00 -29.62
CA CYS A 180 11.10 -11.45 -28.89
C CYS A 180 10.95 -11.23 -27.39
N SER A 181 11.52 -12.13 -26.60
CA SER A 181 11.39 -12.08 -25.14
C SER A 181 12.70 -12.39 -24.42
N LEU A 182 12.86 -11.79 -23.24
CA LEU A 182 13.96 -12.08 -22.32
C LEU A 182 13.39 -12.61 -21.00
N SER A 183 13.76 -13.84 -20.64
CA SER A 183 13.40 -14.49 -19.39
C SER A 183 14.58 -14.51 -18.43
N VAL A 184 14.50 -13.77 -17.34
CA VAL A 184 15.54 -13.72 -16.32
C VAL A 184 15.09 -14.50 -15.09
N SER A 185 15.78 -15.59 -14.78
CA SER A 185 15.54 -16.38 -13.58
C SER A 185 16.28 -15.76 -12.41
N VAL A 186 15.54 -15.09 -11.52
CA VAL A 186 16.07 -14.50 -10.29
C VAL A 186 16.05 -15.55 -9.19
N ILE A 187 17.19 -16.21 -9.00
CA ILE A 187 17.40 -17.26 -8.02
C ILE A 187 17.70 -16.65 -6.65
N CYS A 188 17.00 -17.13 -5.61
CA CYS A 188 17.24 -16.70 -4.25
C CYS A 188 18.64 -17.12 -3.77
N ASP A 189 19.49 -16.14 -3.49
CA ASP A 189 20.76 -16.30 -2.77
C ASP A 189 20.86 -15.21 -1.71
N SER A 190 20.83 -15.60 -0.43
CA SER A 190 20.80 -14.64 0.68
C SER A 190 22.12 -13.89 0.88
N ASN A 191 23.23 -14.38 0.32
CA ASN A 191 24.57 -13.94 0.68
C ASN A 191 25.26 -13.15 -0.44
N LYS A 192 24.95 -13.46 -1.70
CA LYS A 192 25.64 -12.90 -2.87
C LYS A 192 24.67 -12.43 -3.95
N ALA A 193 25.01 -11.30 -4.56
CA ALA A 193 24.46 -10.86 -5.83
C ALA A 193 25.47 -11.24 -6.91
N GLN A 194 25.08 -12.08 -7.86
CA GLN A 194 25.93 -12.52 -8.95
C GLN A 194 25.11 -12.71 -10.22
N VAL A 195 25.50 -12.01 -11.28
CA VAL A 195 24.99 -12.22 -12.64
C VAL A 195 25.66 -13.48 -13.20
N SER A 196 24.88 -14.40 -13.76
CA SER A 196 25.45 -15.55 -14.44
C SER A 196 26.00 -15.15 -15.80
N ASN A 197 27.14 -15.73 -16.19
CA ASN A 197 27.71 -15.56 -17.53
C ASN A 197 27.08 -16.53 -18.55
N SER A 198 26.01 -17.24 -18.18
CA SER A 198 25.31 -18.17 -19.05
C SER A 198 24.14 -17.48 -19.76
N LEU A 199 24.16 -17.47 -21.08
CA LEU A 199 23.03 -17.06 -21.92
C LEU A 199 22.53 -18.27 -22.69
N THR A 200 21.28 -18.65 -22.46
CA THR A 200 20.61 -19.72 -23.22
C THR A 200 19.61 -19.10 -24.19
N ILE A 201 19.78 -19.37 -25.48
CA ILE A 201 18.85 -18.93 -26.51
C ILE A 201 17.86 -20.07 -26.75
N THR A 202 16.58 -19.79 -26.56
CA THR A 202 15.47 -20.71 -26.76
C THR A 202 14.69 -20.23 -27.99
N GLY A 203 14.48 -21.10 -28.98
CA GLY A 203 13.83 -20.68 -30.23
C GLY A 203 14.64 -19.64 -31.03
N ASP A 204 13.93 -18.82 -31.81
CA ASP A 204 14.56 -17.87 -32.74
C ASP A 204 14.94 -16.52 -32.07
N CYS A 205 14.17 -16.06 -31.07
CA CYS A 205 14.50 -14.84 -30.33
C CYS A 205 14.01 -14.78 -28.87
N ASP A 206 13.91 -15.93 -28.19
CA ASP A 206 13.73 -15.96 -26.74
C ASP A 206 15.08 -16.17 -26.05
N TYR A 207 15.45 -15.21 -25.21
CA TYR A 207 16.70 -15.24 -24.45
C TYR A 207 16.39 -15.62 -23.01
N ALA A 208 17.23 -16.45 -22.41
CA ALA A 208 17.11 -16.82 -21.01
C ALA A 208 18.47 -16.70 -20.29
N THR A 209 18.44 -16.13 -19.09
CA THR A 209 19.62 -15.94 -18.24
C THR A 209 19.25 -16.09 -16.77
N GLU A 210 20.27 -16.31 -15.93
CA GLU A 210 20.14 -16.50 -14.49
C GLU A 210 20.81 -15.35 -13.73
N LEU A 211 20.12 -14.86 -12.70
CA LEU A 211 20.61 -13.84 -11.79
C LEU A 211 20.44 -14.35 -10.36
N ARG A 212 21.52 -14.45 -9.60
CA ARG A 212 21.46 -14.76 -8.17
C ARG A 212 21.36 -13.45 -7.40
N HIS A 213 20.30 -13.27 -6.64
CA HIS A 213 20.09 -12.05 -5.85
C HIS A 213 19.28 -12.31 -4.57
N PRO A 214 19.59 -11.65 -3.45
CA PRO A 214 18.79 -11.77 -2.22
C PRO A 214 17.36 -11.26 -2.37
N SER A 215 17.10 -10.32 -3.30
CA SER A 215 15.74 -9.86 -3.62
C SER A 215 14.87 -10.94 -4.27
N GLY A 216 15.48 -12.01 -4.81
CA GLY A 216 14.75 -13.18 -5.31
C GLY A 216 14.15 -14.05 -4.21
N CYS A 217 14.54 -13.84 -2.95
CA CYS A 217 14.02 -14.59 -1.81
C CYS A 217 12.65 -14.05 -1.38
N ALA A 218 11.63 -14.91 -1.39
CA ALA A 218 10.31 -14.54 -0.93
C ALA A 218 10.26 -14.22 0.57
N ARG A 219 9.48 -13.19 0.91
CA ARG A 219 9.03 -12.94 2.27
C ARG A 219 7.77 -13.75 2.51
N ILE A 220 7.86 -14.68 3.46
CA ILE A 220 6.74 -15.51 3.86
C ILE A 220 5.87 -14.69 4.81
N ILE A 221 4.75 -14.22 4.30
CA ILE A 221 3.68 -13.70 5.14
C ILE A 221 2.81 -14.92 5.40
N SER A 222 2.89 -15.46 6.61
CA SER A 222 1.95 -16.50 7.01
C SER A 222 0.55 -15.93 6.80
N ALA A 223 -0.26 -16.54 5.93
CA ALA A 223 -1.68 -16.23 5.85
C ALA A 223 -2.42 -16.87 7.04
N ASN A 224 -1.72 -17.05 8.17
CA ASN A 224 -2.33 -17.35 9.45
C ASN A 224 -3.08 -16.09 9.85
N GLY A 225 -4.37 -16.10 9.52
CA GLY A 225 -5.22 -14.93 9.48
C GLY A 225 -5.10 -14.10 10.75
N ARG A 226 -4.55 -12.89 10.58
CA ARG A 226 -5.16 -11.70 11.21
C ARG A 226 -6.47 -11.42 10.48
N GLY A 227 -7.36 -12.42 10.53
CA GLY A 227 -8.75 -12.23 10.20
C GLY A 227 -9.27 -11.27 11.25
N TRP A 228 -9.43 -10.02 10.86
CA TRP A 228 -10.64 -9.33 11.24
C TRP A 228 -11.79 -10.07 10.54
N GLY A 229 -12.04 -11.31 10.97
CA GLY A 229 -12.85 -12.31 10.28
C GLY A 229 -14.34 -11.97 10.37
N TRP A 230 -15.20 -12.99 10.33
CA TRP A 230 -16.65 -12.91 10.56
C TRP A 230 -17.07 -11.88 11.62
N PHE A 231 -16.25 -11.68 12.67
CA PHE A 231 -16.48 -10.68 13.70
C PHE A 231 -16.52 -9.23 13.18
N GLY A 232 -15.68 -8.86 12.22
CA GLY A 232 -15.70 -7.54 11.58
C GLY A 232 -16.93 -7.34 10.73
N THR A 233 -17.22 -8.31 9.86
CA THR A 233 -18.44 -8.27 9.04
C THR A 233 -19.69 -8.24 9.90
N LEU A 234 -19.76 -9.02 11.00
CA LEU A 234 -20.86 -8.93 11.96
C LEU A 234 -20.94 -7.56 12.64
N MET A 235 -19.81 -7.02 13.12
CA MET A 235 -19.82 -5.72 13.78
C MET A 235 -20.27 -4.62 12.83
N THR A 236 -19.85 -4.65 11.57
CA THR A 236 -20.33 -3.75 10.52
C THR A 236 -21.83 -3.91 10.29
N ILE A 237 -22.33 -5.15 10.15
CA ILE A 237 -23.78 -5.42 9.99
C ILE A 237 -24.57 -4.90 11.19
N ILE A 238 -24.11 -5.13 12.42
CA ILE A 238 -24.75 -4.65 13.65
C ILE A 238 -24.81 -3.12 13.68
N ILE A 239 -23.70 -2.45 13.33
CA ILE A 239 -23.65 -0.97 13.26
C ILE A 239 -24.59 -0.44 12.18
N CYS A 240 -24.66 -1.09 11.01
CA CYS A 240 -25.57 -0.71 9.93
C CYS A 240 -27.04 -0.87 10.32
N LEU A 241 -27.41 -1.99 10.96
CA LEU A 241 -28.77 -2.24 11.44
C LEU A 241 -29.17 -1.25 12.53
N LEU A 242 -28.26 -0.97 13.47
CA LEU A 242 -28.47 -0.02 14.56
C LEU A 242 -28.59 1.41 14.04
N GLY A 243 -27.74 1.80 13.07
CA GLY A 243 -27.85 3.09 12.37
C GLY A 243 -29.18 3.23 11.64
N GLY A 244 -29.60 2.21 10.88
CA GLY A 244 -30.89 2.18 10.20
C GLY A 244 -32.07 2.29 11.16
N TYR A 245 -32.03 1.56 12.28
CA TYR A 245 -33.05 1.61 13.33
C TYR A 245 -33.19 3.02 13.94
N LEU A 246 -32.07 3.67 14.25
CA LEU A 246 -32.09 5.03 14.81
C LEU A 246 -32.63 6.04 13.79
N VAL A 247 -32.26 5.93 12.51
CA VAL A 247 -32.76 6.84 11.44
C VAL A 247 -34.24 6.63 11.17
N VAL A 248 -34.70 5.40 10.96
CA VAL A 248 -36.11 5.12 10.68
C VAL A 248 -36.98 5.48 11.89
N GLY A 249 -36.54 5.15 13.10
CA GLY A 249 -37.30 5.44 14.31
C GLY A 249 -37.33 6.94 14.67
N THR A 250 -36.28 7.69 14.36
CA THR A 250 -36.29 9.16 14.50
C THR A 250 -37.24 9.80 13.49
N ILE A 251 -37.20 9.40 12.22
CA ILE A 251 -38.12 9.89 11.18
C ILE A 251 -39.57 9.58 11.57
N TYR A 252 -39.86 8.35 12.00
CA TYR A 252 -41.21 7.96 12.40
C TYR A 252 -41.74 8.80 13.57
N ARG A 253 -40.94 8.96 14.64
CA ARG A 253 -41.33 9.77 15.81
C ARG A 253 -41.42 11.26 15.51
N TYR A 254 -40.59 11.77 14.61
CA TYR A 254 -40.59 13.18 14.24
C TYR A 254 -41.83 13.53 13.39
N PHE A 255 -42.14 12.73 12.37
CA PHE A 255 -43.24 13.03 11.43
C PHE A 255 -44.61 12.55 11.92
N PHE A 256 -44.72 11.38 12.55
CA PHE A 256 -46.02 10.82 12.93
C PHE A 256 -46.44 11.13 14.37
N LEU A 257 -45.49 11.44 15.26
CA LEU A 257 -45.78 11.73 16.68
C LEU A 257 -45.53 13.20 17.08
N GLY A 258 -45.00 14.02 16.16
CA GLY A 258 -44.83 15.47 16.37
C GLY A 258 -43.85 15.87 17.48
N ILE A 259 -42.96 14.96 17.88
CA ILE A 259 -41.99 15.20 18.96
C ILE A 259 -40.73 15.85 18.38
N HIS A 260 -40.49 17.12 18.72
CA HIS A 260 -39.46 17.97 18.07
C HIS A 260 -38.19 18.23 18.91
N SER A 261 -37.81 17.33 19.82
CA SER A 261 -36.62 17.50 20.67
C SER A 261 -35.73 16.25 20.69
N ALA A 262 -34.63 16.29 21.45
CA ALA A 262 -33.67 15.17 21.60
C ALA A 262 -34.30 13.82 21.98
N GLN A 263 -35.58 13.80 22.37
CA GLN A 263 -36.41 12.63 22.62
C GLN A 263 -36.92 11.92 21.35
N ALA A 264 -36.65 12.45 20.15
CA ALA A 264 -36.97 11.79 18.88
C ALA A 264 -36.18 10.49 18.68
N ILE A 265 -35.05 10.31 19.37
CA ILE A 265 -34.23 9.09 19.35
C ILE A 265 -35.02 7.93 20.00
N PRO A 266 -35.24 6.81 19.29
CA PRO A 266 -35.89 5.64 19.86
C PRO A 266 -35.09 5.09 21.06
N ASN A 267 -35.78 4.83 22.18
CA ASN A 267 -35.20 4.23 23.38
C ASN A 267 -33.99 5.01 23.97
N LEU A 268 -34.01 6.35 23.92
CA LEU A 268 -32.93 7.22 24.43
C LEU A 268 -32.48 6.87 25.87
N GLU A 269 -33.42 6.55 26.76
CA GLU A 269 -33.13 6.16 28.15
C GLU A 269 -32.33 4.86 28.29
N PHE A 270 -32.46 3.94 27.33
CA PHE A 270 -31.66 2.72 27.26
C PHE A 270 -30.23 3.03 26.83
N TRP A 271 -30.06 3.89 25.81
CA TRP A 271 -28.75 4.30 25.31
C TRP A 271 -27.94 5.09 26.35
N LEU A 272 -28.59 5.93 27.15
CA LEU A 272 -27.96 6.67 28.24
C LEU A 272 -27.47 5.76 29.39
N ARG A 273 -28.00 4.53 29.52
CA ARG A 273 -27.61 3.56 30.54
C ARG A 273 -26.47 2.63 30.11
N LEU A 274 -26.21 2.48 28.81
CA LEU A 274 -25.09 1.68 28.28
C LEU A 274 -23.68 2.17 28.65
N PRO A 275 -23.35 3.48 28.68
CA PRO A 275 -21.99 3.93 28.97
C PRO A 275 -21.52 3.62 30.41
N GLN A 276 -22.39 3.53 31.41
CA GLN A 276 -21.92 3.33 32.79
C GLN A 276 -21.23 1.98 33.04
N ARG A 277 -21.55 0.95 32.26
CA ARG A 277 -21.02 -0.42 32.47
C ARG A 277 -19.72 -0.70 31.69
N THR A 278 -19.46 0.04 30.62
CA THR A 278 -18.26 -0.14 29.79
C THR A 278 -17.07 0.69 30.30
N TRP A 279 -17.32 1.87 30.88
CA TRP A 279 -16.29 2.72 31.48
C TRP A 279 -15.60 2.09 32.69
N THR A 280 -16.30 1.28 33.49
CA THR A 280 -15.73 0.59 34.66
C THR A 280 -14.76 -0.52 34.27
N MET A 281 -15.03 -1.24 33.17
CA MET A 281 -14.16 -2.27 32.61
C MET A 281 -12.93 -1.67 31.94
N LEU A 282 -13.09 -0.63 31.11
CA LEU A 282 -11.98 0.10 30.47
C LEU A 282 -11.09 0.82 31.49
N GLY A 283 -11.67 1.43 32.52
CA GLY A 283 -10.91 2.08 33.60
C GLY A 283 -10.07 1.11 34.44
N SER A 284 -10.42 -0.18 34.47
CA SER A 284 -9.60 -1.23 35.10
C SER A 284 -8.42 -1.66 34.21
N LEU A 285 -8.64 -1.74 32.88
CA LEU A 285 -7.60 -2.04 31.89
C LEU A 285 -6.58 -0.90 31.76
N VAL A 286 -7.05 0.35 31.73
CA VAL A 286 -6.19 1.54 31.70
C VAL A 286 -5.34 1.65 32.97
N ARG A 287 -5.91 1.35 34.15
CA ARG A 287 -5.14 1.28 35.40
C ARG A 287 -4.12 0.15 35.41
N ARG A 288 -4.42 -0.99 34.79
CA ARG A 288 -3.48 -2.12 34.67
C ARG A 288 -2.33 -1.83 33.69
N LEU A 289 -2.60 -1.09 32.61
CA LEU A 289 -1.59 -0.63 31.65
C LEU A 289 -0.72 0.52 32.20
N GLN A 290 -1.31 1.46 32.95
CA GLN A 290 -0.56 2.51 33.66
C GLN A 290 0.25 1.96 34.84
N GLY A 291 -0.21 0.89 35.50
CA GLY A 291 0.55 0.17 36.51
C GLY A 291 1.79 -0.52 35.94
N TYR A 292 1.68 -1.09 34.73
CA TYR A 292 2.81 -1.70 34.03
C TYR A 292 3.84 -0.65 33.56
N SER A 293 3.40 0.53 33.08
CA SER A 293 4.32 1.57 32.61
C SER A 293 5.10 2.29 33.71
N ARG A 294 4.66 2.20 34.98
CA ARG A 294 5.40 2.79 36.12
C ARG A 294 6.56 1.91 36.60
N SER A 295 6.58 0.62 36.26
CA SER A 295 7.66 -0.31 36.63
C SER A 295 8.93 -0.13 35.78
N THR A 296 8.87 0.55 34.64
CA THR A 296 10.01 0.66 33.71
C THR A 296 10.73 2.02 33.77
N ARG A 297 10.31 2.94 34.64
CA ARG A 297 10.95 4.25 34.81
C ARG A 297 11.63 4.32 36.17
N GLY A 298 12.77 3.63 36.27
CA GLY A 298 13.67 3.71 37.42
C GLY A 298 14.20 5.14 37.58
N SER A 299 13.90 5.75 38.71
CA SER A 299 14.43 7.05 39.13
C SER A 299 15.90 6.90 39.54
N TYR A 300 16.81 7.34 38.67
CA TYR A 300 18.20 7.61 39.06
C TYR A 300 18.22 9.03 39.65
N THR A 301 18.38 9.15 40.97
CA THR A 301 18.78 10.40 41.62
C THR A 301 20.30 10.41 41.73
N PRO A 302 21.02 11.45 41.26
CA PRO A 302 22.45 11.57 41.56
C PRO A 302 22.64 11.90 43.04
N VAL A 303 23.54 11.16 43.69
CA VAL A 303 24.00 11.40 45.06
C VAL A 303 24.77 12.72 45.08
N ARG A 304 24.39 13.60 45.99
CA ARG A 304 25.07 14.86 46.29
C ARG A 304 26.08 14.57 47.41
N ASP A 305 27.36 14.55 47.08
CA ASP A 305 28.44 14.50 48.07
C ASP A 305 28.66 15.92 48.60
N ASP A 306 28.19 16.18 49.83
CA ASP A 306 28.63 17.28 50.68
C ASP A 306 29.08 16.65 52.01
N GLY A 307 30.39 16.38 52.10
CA GLY A 307 31.05 15.85 53.30
C GLY A 307 32.00 16.90 53.87
N ASP A 308 31.59 17.47 55.00
CA ASP A 308 32.23 18.58 55.68
C ASP A 308 33.42 18.13 56.57
N SER A 309 34.47 18.94 56.53
CA SER A 309 35.41 19.29 57.62
C SER A 309 36.06 18.22 58.52
N HIS A 310 37.40 18.14 58.45
CA HIS A 310 38.26 18.46 59.61
C HIS A 310 39.70 18.79 59.20
N GLY A 311 40.27 19.87 59.77
CA GLY A 311 41.52 20.48 59.33
C GLY A 311 42.77 20.09 60.13
N ARG A 312 43.94 20.59 59.67
CA ARG A 312 45.01 21.19 60.50
C ARG A 312 46.19 21.70 59.66
N ALA A 313 46.61 22.92 59.99
CA ALA A 313 47.99 23.38 60.23
C ALA A 313 49.04 23.47 59.09
N SER A 314 49.41 24.73 58.83
CA SER A 314 50.77 25.33 58.92
C SER A 314 51.87 25.05 57.88
N SER A 315 52.37 26.16 57.34
CA SER A 315 53.77 26.53 57.05
C SER A 315 54.64 25.55 56.24
N TYR A 316 55.04 25.94 55.02
CA TYR A 316 56.28 26.67 54.69
C TYR A 316 56.22 27.13 53.22
#